data_AF-A0A4Y8CL83-F1
#
_entry.id   AF-A0A4Y8CL83-F1
#
_cell.length_a   1.000
_cell.length_b   1.000
_cell.length_c   1.000
_cell.angle_alpha   90.00
_cell.angle_beta   90.00
_cell.angle_gamma   90.00
#
_symmetry.space_group_name_H-M   'P 1'
#
loop_
_entity.id
_entity.type
_entity.pdbx_description
1 polymer ?
#
loop_
_entity_poly.entity_id
_entity_poly.type
_entity_poly.pdbx_seq_one_letter_code
_entity_poly.pdbx_strand_id
1 'polypeptide(L)'
;MSQTTPIQNMEDSLIGALEIDFDQYIRERHQDCKSWKGAITGTLSNRIDKCEMAIERIDKEIDFCDARASFIEIDRFSAPEYQSWLLENYDQLSTLLYAMRAWFRQFQDDYEAIHHALSTRDVMTAEEIQRDLDEPSEFGFPTENTIQSELEDENEDGREPGFEDDPKQS
;
A
#
# COMPACT_ATOMS: atom_id res chain seq x y z
N MET A 1 -19.14 -34.67 38.51
CA MET A 1 -18.67 -34.75 37.12
C MET A 1 -19.61 -33.92 36.29
N SER A 2 -19.26 -32.66 36.03
CA SER A 2 -20.06 -31.76 35.21
C SER A 2 -19.48 -31.79 33.81
N GLN A 3 -20.33 -32.14 32.84
CA GLN A 3 -20.01 -32.19 31.42
C GLN A 3 -19.58 -30.80 30.96
N THR A 4 -18.32 -30.67 30.55
CA THR A 4 -17.82 -29.56 29.75
C THR A 4 -18.45 -29.67 28.35
N THR A 5 -19.33 -28.73 28.03
CA THR A 5 -19.94 -28.59 26.71
C THR A 5 -18.83 -28.31 25.67
N PRO A 6 -18.80 -29.00 24.53
CA PRO A 6 -17.77 -28.84 23.51
C PRO A 6 -18.00 -27.60 22.63
N ILE A 7 -18.25 -26.44 23.24
CA ILE A 7 -18.39 -25.14 22.53
C ILE A 7 -17.04 -24.41 22.47
N GLN A 8 -16.07 -24.85 23.26
CA GLN A 8 -14.75 -24.21 23.39
C GLN A 8 -13.81 -24.34 22.18
N ASN A 9 -14.22 -25.03 21.10
CA ASN A 9 -13.36 -25.33 19.94
C ASN A 9 -13.95 -24.86 18.59
N MET A 10 -15.01 -24.05 18.60
CA MET A 10 -15.52 -23.34 17.42
C MET A 10 -15.18 -21.83 17.48
N GLU A 11 -14.45 -21.45 18.53
CA GLU A 11 -14.12 -20.07 18.96
C GLU A 11 -12.70 -19.64 18.57
N ASP A 12 -11.98 -20.41 17.75
CA ASP A 12 -11.01 -19.79 16.83
C ASP A 12 -11.89 -19.09 15.78
N SER A 13 -12.13 -17.78 15.95
CA SER A 13 -13.10 -17.07 15.11
C SER A 13 -12.77 -17.31 13.63
N LEU A 14 -13.78 -17.60 12.81
CA LEU A 14 -13.62 -17.81 11.37
C LEU A 14 -12.86 -16.65 10.70
N ILE A 15 -12.95 -15.44 11.26
CA ILE A 15 -12.20 -14.28 10.79
C ILE A 15 -10.79 -14.15 11.40
N GLY A 16 -10.51 -14.77 12.56
CA GLY A 16 -9.18 -14.83 13.16
C GLY A 16 -8.18 -15.62 12.30
N ALA A 17 -8.65 -16.57 11.50
CA ALA A 17 -7.85 -17.23 10.45
C ALA A 17 -7.51 -16.31 9.26
N LEU A 18 -8.08 -15.10 9.22
CA LEU A 18 -7.80 -14.06 8.24
C LEU A 18 -6.86 -12.99 8.80
N GLU A 19 -6.59 -12.99 10.10
CA GLU A 19 -5.54 -12.16 10.65
C GLU A 19 -4.18 -12.61 10.09
N ILE A 20 -3.42 -11.63 9.60
CA ILE A 20 -2.04 -11.80 9.19
C ILE A 20 -1.17 -10.88 10.04
N ASP A 21 0.14 -11.12 10.05
CA ASP A 21 1.08 -10.13 10.59
C ASP A 21 1.19 -8.96 9.60
N PHE A 22 0.26 -8.00 9.71
CA PHE A 22 0.16 -6.85 8.81
C PHE A 22 1.45 -6.03 8.80
N ASP A 23 2.05 -5.82 9.97
CA ASP A 23 3.32 -5.10 10.11
C ASP A 23 4.45 -5.81 9.36
N GLN A 24 4.56 -7.14 9.49
CA GLN A 24 5.53 -7.92 8.74
C GLN A 24 5.25 -7.86 7.24
N TYR A 25 4.00 -7.97 6.84
CA TYR A 25 3.61 -7.91 5.43
C TYR A 25 3.97 -6.57 4.79
N ILE A 26 3.65 -5.45 5.45
CA ILE A 26 3.98 -4.10 5.02
C ILE A 26 5.49 -3.93 4.89
N ARG A 27 6.27 -4.37 5.90
CA ARG A 27 7.75 -4.34 5.83
C ARG A 27 8.29 -5.15 4.65
N GLU A 28 7.75 -6.34 4.41
CA GLU A 28 8.14 -7.18 3.27
C GLU A 28 7.82 -6.51 1.94
N ARG A 29 6.68 -5.83 1.80
CA ARG A 29 6.31 -5.08 0.60
C ARG A 29 7.21 -3.87 0.35
N HIS A 30 7.57 -3.11 1.39
CA HIS A 30 8.59 -2.07 1.26
C HIS A 30 9.95 -2.63 0.81
N GLN A 31 10.33 -3.81 1.29
CA GLN A 31 11.58 -4.45 0.90
C GLN A 31 11.53 -4.98 -0.53
N ASP A 32 10.41 -5.56 -0.95
CA ASP A 32 10.16 -5.97 -2.33
C ASP A 32 10.30 -4.76 -3.26
N CYS A 33 9.66 -3.64 -2.92
CA CYS A 33 9.80 -2.34 -3.61
C CYS A 33 11.27 -1.93 -3.81
N LYS A 34 12.05 -1.93 -2.72
CA LYS A 34 13.49 -1.60 -2.77
C LYS A 34 14.27 -2.58 -3.67
N SER A 35 13.95 -3.87 -3.57
CA SER A 35 14.58 -4.91 -4.39
C SER A 35 14.28 -4.76 -5.88
N TRP A 36 13.03 -4.45 -6.21
CA TRP A 36 12.58 -4.26 -7.59
C TRP A 36 13.26 -3.09 -8.28
N LYS A 37 13.53 -1.98 -7.58
CA LYS A 37 14.34 -0.89 -8.15
C LYS A 37 15.73 -1.34 -8.58
N GLY A 38 16.34 -2.29 -7.86
CA GLY A 38 17.61 -2.90 -8.27
C GLY A 38 17.45 -3.95 -9.38
N ALA A 39 16.27 -4.57 -9.51
CA ALA A 39 15.99 -5.63 -10.48
C ALA A 39 15.54 -5.12 -11.85
N ILE A 40 14.92 -3.93 -11.92
CA ILE A 40 14.54 -3.24 -13.17
C ILE A 40 15.80 -2.64 -13.81
N THR A 41 16.62 -3.51 -14.38
CA THR A 41 17.87 -3.13 -15.06
C THR A 41 17.97 -3.89 -16.39
N GLY A 42 19.03 -3.64 -17.17
CA GLY A 42 19.21 -4.27 -18.47
C GLY A 42 18.51 -3.53 -19.62
N THR A 43 18.10 -4.27 -20.65
CA THR A 43 17.49 -3.72 -21.87
C THR A 43 16.10 -3.11 -21.58
N LEU A 44 15.64 -2.17 -22.42
CA LEU A 44 14.30 -1.57 -22.28
C LEU A 44 13.20 -2.64 -22.26
N SER A 45 13.26 -3.63 -23.15
CA SER A 45 12.32 -4.75 -23.14
C SER A 45 12.32 -5.51 -21.81
N ASN A 46 13.50 -5.83 -21.26
CA ASN A 46 13.57 -6.51 -19.96
C ASN A 46 13.01 -5.63 -18.83
N ARG A 47 13.23 -4.31 -18.87
CA ARG A 47 12.66 -3.38 -17.87
C ARG A 47 11.14 -3.35 -17.93
N ILE A 48 10.57 -3.28 -19.14
CA ILE A 48 9.11 -3.35 -19.37
C ILE A 48 8.54 -4.68 -18.84
N ASP A 49 9.13 -5.81 -19.24
CA ASP A 49 8.70 -7.15 -18.78
C ASP A 49 8.75 -7.26 -17.24
N LYS A 50 9.76 -6.65 -16.60
CA LYS A 50 9.88 -6.64 -15.14
C LYS A 50 8.80 -5.80 -14.47
N CYS A 51 8.44 -4.64 -15.04
CA CYS A 51 7.32 -3.86 -14.56
C CYS A 51 6.00 -4.62 -14.69
N GLU A 52 5.75 -5.27 -15.83
CA GLU A 52 4.55 -6.09 -16.06
C GLU A 52 4.43 -7.23 -15.02
N MET A 53 5.51 -7.98 -14.81
CA MET A 53 5.54 -9.04 -13.79
C MET A 53 5.29 -8.52 -12.37
N ALA A 54 5.80 -7.32 -12.04
CA ALA A 54 5.59 -6.71 -10.73
C ALA A 54 4.12 -6.28 -10.55
N ILE A 55 3.52 -5.66 -11.58
CA ILE A 55 2.11 -5.27 -11.60
C ILE A 55 1.21 -6.51 -11.44
N GLU A 56 1.44 -7.58 -12.22
CA GLU A 56 0.65 -8.81 -12.10
C GLU A 56 0.73 -9.45 -10.71
N ARG A 57 1.87 -9.34 -10.04
CA ARG A 57 2.02 -9.83 -8.67
C ARG A 57 1.22 -8.98 -7.70
N ILE A 58 1.29 -7.66 -7.83
CA ILE A 58 0.54 -6.72 -6.98
C ILE A 58 -0.96 -6.89 -7.18
N ASP A 59 -1.43 -7.05 -8.43
CA ASP A 59 -2.85 -7.27 -8.74
C ASP A 59 -3.39 -8.51 -8.00
N LYS A 60 -2.64 -9.61 -7.95
CA LYS A 60 -3.03 -10.81 -7.19
C LYS A 60 -3.09 -10.59 -5.68
N GLU A 61 -2.24 -9.70 -5.16
CA GLU A 61 -2.24 -9.35 -3.74
C GLU A 61 -3.40 -8.41 -3.39
N ILE A 62 -3.77 -7.50 -4.29
CA ILE A 62 -4.99 -6.68 -4.18
C ILE A 62 -6.23 -7.58 -4.17
N ASP A 63 -6.35 -8.48 -5.15
CA ASP A 63 -7.46 -9.45 -5.21
C ASP A 63 -7.57 -10.28 -3.91
N PHE A 64 -6.43 -10.62 -3.31
CA PHE A 64 -6.40 -11.30 -2.02
C PHE A 64 -6.95 -10.44 -0.89
N CYS A 65 -6.55 -9.16 -0.81
CA CYS A 65 -7.03 -8.23 0.21
C CYS A 65 -8.53 -7.97 0.06
N ASP A 66 -9.00 -7.73 -1.16
CA ASP A 66 -10.42 -7.49 -1.47
C ASP A 66 -11.29 -8.69 -1.09
N ALA A 67 -10.82 -9.92 -1.39
CA ALA A 67 -11.52 -11.14 -1.03
C ALA A 67 -11.60 -11.34 0.50
N ARG A 68 -10.54 -10.98 1.24
CA ARG A 68 -10.51 -11.08 2.70
C ARG A 68 -11.40 -10.03 3.34
N ALA A 69 -11.31 -8.77 2.90
CA ALA A 69 -12.18 -7.69 3.36
C ALA A 69 -13.67 -8.03 3.14
N SER A 70 -14.02 -8.49 1.93
CA SER A 70 -15.39 -8.92 1.61
C SER A 70 -15.90 -10.03 2.54
N PHE A 71 -15.03 -11.00 2.91
CA PHE A 71 -15.40 -12.06 3.84
C PHE A 71 -15.59 -11.53 5.27
N ILE A 72 -14.74 -10.59 5.70
CA ILE A 72 -14.84 -9.96 7.01
C ILE A 72 -16.14 -9.14 7.11
N GLU A 73 -16.50 -8.36 6.10
CA GLU A 73 -17.72 -7.54 6.08
C GLU A 73 -19.02 -8.35 6.26
N ILE A 74 -19.07 -9.55 5.68
CA ILE A 74 -20.27 -10.41 5.75
C ILE A 74 -20.30 -11.29 7.01
N ASP A 75 -19.23 -11.32 7.80
CA ASP A 75 -19.21 -12.04 9.06
C ASP A 75 -20.14 -11.37 10.07
N ARG A 76 -20.98 -12.19 10.72
CA ARG A 76 -21.96 -11.75 11.71
C ARG A 76 -21.70 -12.32 13.10
N PHE A 77 -20.66 -13.14 13.23
CA PHE A 77 -20.39 -13.91 14.44
C PHE A 77 -19.30 -13.27 15.31
N SER A 78 -18.42 -12.45 14.72
CA SER A 78 -17.35 -11.79 15.44
C SER A 78 -17.78 -10.49 16.11
N ALA A 79 -16.98 -10.05 17.08
CA ALA A 79 -17.19 -8.76 17.73
C ALA A 79 -17.02 -7.62 16.70
N PRO A 80 -17.95 -6.65 16.64
CA PRO A 80 -17.88 -5.53 15.68
C PRO A 80 -16.56 -4.78 15.74
N GLU A 81 -15.99 -4.60 16.93
CA GLU A 81 -14.72 -3.89 17.12
C GLU A 81 -13.54 -4.64 16.49
N TYR A 82 -13.52 -5.97 16.56
CA TYR A 82 -12.49 -6.79 15.94
C TYR A 82 -12.66 -6.86 14.41
N GLN A 83 -13.90 -6.91 13.95
CA GLN A 83 -14.25 -6.82 12.53
C GLN A 83 -13.78 -5.49 11.93
N SER A 84 -14.09 -4.37 12.59
CA SER A 84 -13.63 -3.03 12.18
C SER A 84 -12.10 -2.94 12.13
N TRP A 85 -11.41 -3.41 13.19
CA TRP A 85 -9.95 -3.40 13.22
C TRP A 85 -9.33 -4.20 12.07
N LEU A 86 -9.84 -5.39 11.77
CA LEU A 86 -9.34 -6.18 10.62
C LEU A 86 -9.58 -5.47 9.29
N LEU A 87 -10.76 -4.87 9.08
CA LEU A 87 -11.07 -4.13 7.86
C LEU A 87 -10.14 -2.93 7.67
N GLU A 88 -9.90 -2.15 8.71
CA GLU A 88 -8.96 -1.02 8.68
C GLU A 88 -7.55 -1.46 8.30
N ASN A 89 -7.06 -2.59 8.81
CA ASN A 89 -5.73 -3.10 8.47
C ASN A 89 -5.65 -3.60 7.01
N TYR A 90 -6.70 -4.26 6.52
CA TYR A 90 -6.77 -4.67 5.11
C TYR A 90 -6.90 -3.49 4.15
N ASP A 91 -7.56 -2.41 4.57
CA ASP A 91 -7.67 -1.17 3.79
C ASP A 91 -6.33 -0.44 3.69
N GLN A 92 -5.59 -0.31 4.81
CA GLN A 92 -4.24 0.24 4.81
C GLN A 92 -3.30 -0.57 3.90
N LEU A 93 -3.39 -1.90 3.95
CA LEU A 93 -2.60 -2.76 3.07
C LEU A 93 -2.99 -2.56 1.60
N SER A 94 -4.28 -2.49 1.30
CA SER A 94 -4.77 -2.24 -0.06
C SER A 94 -4.27 -0.91 -0.61
N THR A 95 -4.32 0.15 0.21
CA THR A 95 -3.82 1.49 -0.14
C THR A 95 -2.34 1.45 -0.54
N LEU A 96 -1.51 0.76 0.25
CA LEU A 96 -0.09 0.54 -0.07
C LEU A 96 0.08 -0.19 -1.41
N LEU A 97 -0.67 -1.27 -1.63
CA LEU A 97 -0.58 -2.08 -2.85
C LEU A 97 -1.01 -1.28 -4.09
N TYR A 98 -2.08 -0.48 -4.00
CA TYR A 98 -2.51 0.39 -5.09
C TYR A 98 -1.46 1.46 -5.43
N ALA A 99 -0.84 2.08 -4.42
CA ALA A 99 0.26 3.02 -4.62
C ALA A 99 1.47 2.36 -5.31
N MET A 100 1.84 1.15 -4.88
CA MET A 100 2.91 0.37 -5.52
C MET A 100 2.58 0.04 -6.97
N ARG A 101 1.35 -0.38 -7.26
CA ARG A 101 0.89 -0.69 -8.62
C ARG A 101 1.01 0.53 -9.54
N ALA A 102 0.52 1.69 -9.10
CA ALA A 102 0.59 2.93 -9.86
C ALA A 102 2.05 3.31 -10.17
N TRP A 103 2.95 3.12 -9.21
CA TRP A 103 4.37 3.38 -9.38
C TRP A 103 5.03 2.49 -10.45
N PHE A 104 4.79 1.17 -10.42
CA PHE A 104 5.31 0.28 -11.47
C PHE A 104 4.70 0.57 -12.84
N ARG A 105 3.43 1.01 -12.87
CA ARG A 105 2.78 1.39 -14.11
C ARG A 105 3.41 2.63 -14.73
N GLN A 106 3.73 3.64 -13.91
CA GLN A 106 4.44 4.83 -14.38
C GLN A 106 5.78 4.46 -15.03
N PHE A 107 6.59 3.61 -14.40
CA PHE A 107 7.83 3.14 -15.00
C PHE A 107 7.63 2.39 -16.31
N GLN A 108 6.61 1.53 -16.36
CA GLN A 108 6.27 0.82 -17.60
C GLN A 108 5.98 1.81 -18.72
N ASP A 109 5.10 2.78 -18.46
CA ASP A 109 4.69 3.80 -19.43
C ASP A 109 5.91 4.63 -19.89
N ASP A 110 6.82 5.00 -18.99
CA ASP A 110 8.04 5.74 -19.33
C ASP A 110 9.02 4.90 -20.17
N TYR A 111 9.22 3.63 -19.85
CA TYR A 111 10.06 2.74 -20.67
C TYR A 111 9.45 2.48 -22.05
N GLU A 112 8.13 2.34 -22.14
CA GLU A 112 7.40 2.23 -23.41
C GLU A 112 7.52 3.51 -24.23
N ALA A 113 7.45 4.68 -23.59
CA ALA A 113 7.65 5.98 -24.24
C ALA A 113 9.07 6.13 -24.79
N ILE A 114 10.11 5.74 -24.03
CA ILE A 114 11.49 5.69 -24.51
C ILE A 114 11.60 4.75 -25.71
N HIS A 115 11.04 3.54 -25.61
CA HIS A 115 11.07 2.57 -26.69
C HIS A 115 10.42 3.14 -27.97
N HIS A 116 9.28 3.80 -27.84
CA HIS A 116 8.60 4.47 -28.93
C HIS A 116 9.44 5.60 -29.54
N ALA A 117 10.00 6.50 -28.73
CA ALA A 117 10.85 7.60 -29.19
C ALA A 117 12.09 7.11 -29.95
N LEU A 118 12.75 6.05 -29.45
CA LEU A 118 13.87 5.43 -30.15
C LEU A 118 13.44 4.81 -31.49
N SER A 119 12.24 4.21 -31.54
CA SER A 119 11.69 3.64 -32.78
C SER A 119 11.43 4.70 -33.87
N THR A 120 11.07 5.91 -33.47
CA THR A 120 10.84 7.07 -34.37
C THR A 120 12.10 7.89 -34.62
N ARG A 121 13.25 7.48 -34.06
CA ARG A 121 14.55 8.19 -34.10
C ARG A 121 14.52 9.55 -33.39
N ASP A 122 13.60 9.75 -32.46
CA ASP A 122 13.57 10.91 -31.57
C ASP A 122 14.47 10.68 -30.35
N VAL A 123 15.77 10.88 -30.57
CA VAL A 123 16.79 10.63 -29.53
C VAL A 123 16.69 11.65 -28.39
N MET A 124 16.29 12.89 -28.67
CA MET A 124 16.23 13.92 -27.62
C MET A 124 15.13 13.60 -26.59
N THR A 125 13.93 13.23 -27.05
CA THR A 125 12.86 12.84 -26.14
C THR A 125 13.20 11.55 -25.37
N ALA A 126 13.85 10.59 -26.01
CA ALA A 126 14.30 9.37 -25.32
C ALA A 126 15.32 9.67 -24.21
N GLU A 127 16.27 10.59 -24.44
CA GLU A 127 17.27 11.01 -23.46
C GLU A 127 16.69 11.87 -22.33
N GLU A 128 15.66 12.67 -22.62
CA GLU A 128 14.92 13.46 -21.62
C GLU A 128 14.19 12.54 -20.64
N ILE A 129 13.36 11.61 -21.15
CA ILE A 129 12.62 10.66 -20.30
C ILE A 129 13.59 9.78 -19.49
N GLN A 130 14.68 9.30 -20.11
CA GLN A 130 15.68 8.49 -19.39
C GLN A 130 16.35 9.28 -18.26
N ARG A 131 16.58 10.58 -18.44
CA ARG A 131 17.14 11.44 -17.39
C ARG A 131 16.16 11.62 -16.24
N ASP A 132 14.89 11.88 -16.54
CA ASP A 132 13.84 12.05 -15.53
C ASP A 132 13.66 10.77 -14.69
N LEU A 133 13.80 9.60 -15.32
CA LEU A 133 13.81 8.30 -14.65
C LEU A 133 15.03 8.05 -13.75
N ASP A 134 16.20 8.57 -14.15
CA ASP A 134 17.44 8.44 -13.40
C ASP A 134 17.52 9.48 -12.25
N GLU A 135 16.77 10.57 -12.35
CA GLU A 135 16.58 11.51 -11.25
C GLU A 135 15.76 10.86 -10.12
N PRO A 136 16.13 11.07 -8.84
CA PRO A 136 15.33 10.57 -7.74
C PRO A 136 13.97 11.27 -7.76
N SER A 137 12.91 10.53 -8.08
CA SER A 137 11.52 11.01 -7.98
C SER A 137 11.30 11.72 -6.63
N GLU A 138 10.82 12.97 -6.67
CA GLU A 138 10.37 13.72 -5.47
C GLU A 138 9.24 12.97 -4.74
N PHE A 139 8.41 12.26 -5.51
CA PHE A 139 7.53 11.21 -4.99
C PHE A 139 8.36 9.95 -4.85
N GLY A 140 9.23 9.92 -3.84
CA GLY A 140 9.97 8.73 -3.47
C GLY A 140 9.03 7.55 -3.23
N PHE A 141 9.58 6.34 -3.09
CA PHE A 141 8.84 5.17 -2.59
C PHE A 141 7.81 5.60 -1.53
N PRO A 142 6.64 4.95 -1.42
CA PRO A 142 5.84 5.07 -0.20
C PRO A 142 6.81 4.80 0.95
N THR A 143 7.23 5.88 1.61
CA THR A 143 8.03 5.80 2.81
C THR A 143 7.00 5.76 3.92
N GLU A 144 7.35 5.21 5.08
CA GLU A 144 6.43 5.18 6.24
C GLU A 144 5.73 6.55 6.46
N ASN A 145 6.41 7.65 6.12
CA ASN A 145 5.90 9.02 6.23
C ASN A 145 4.82 9.41 5.20
N THR A 146 4.82 8.85 3.98
CA THR A 146 3.84 9.22 2.95
C THR A 146 2.46 8.68 3.30
N ILE A 147 2.40 7.50 3.93
CA ILE A 147 1.15 6.87 4.36
C ILE A 147 0.69 7.45 5.71
N GLN A 148 1.62 7.77 6.62
CA GLN A 148 1.27 8.48 7.86
C GLN A 148 0.69 9.88 7.60
N SER A 149 1.20 10.62 6.60
CA SER A 149 0.67 11.95 6.31
C SER A 149 -0.75 11.95 5.74
N GLU A 150 -1.17 10.89 5.05
CA GLU A 150 -2.56 10.72 4.60
C GLU A 150 -3.50 10.29 5.74
N LEU A 151 -2.96 9.69 6.81
CA LEU A 151 -3.70 9.30 8.02
C LEU A 151 -3.83 10.42 9.06
N GLU A 152 -2.97 11.44 9.01
CA GLU A 152 -3.02 12.58 9.94
C GLU A 152 -4.02 13.66 9.52
N ASP A 153 -4.42 13.72 8.24
CA ASP A 153 -5.36 14.75 7.73
C ASP A 153 -6.84 14.47 8.06
N GLU A 154 -7.18 13.28 8.58
CA GLU A 154 -8.55 12.98 9.05
C GLU A 154 -8.77 13.25 10.55
N ASN A 155 -7.77 13.76 11.28
CA ASN A 155 -7.92 14.24 12.66
C ASN A 155 -8.05 15.78 12.73
N GLU A 156 -8.90 16.38 11.89
CA GLU A 156 -9.35 17.76 12.09
C GLU A 156 -10.45 17.80 13.18
N ASP A 157 -10.08 17.45 14.42
CA ASP A 157 -10.94 17.69 15.59
C ASP A 157 -10.85 19.19 15.95
N GLY A 158 -11.81 19.94 15.45
CA GLY A 158 -12.03 21.34 15.75
C GLY A 158 -12.03 21.61 17.26
N ARG A 159 -10.95 22.24 17.75
CA ARG A 159 -10.96 22.95 19.03
C ARG A 159 -10.68 24.42 18.78
N GLU A 160 -11.74 25.22 18.98
CA GLU A 160 -11.69 26.68 19.01
C GLU A 160 -10.62 27.22 19.98
N PRO A 161 -10.01 28.39 19.69
CA PRO A 161 -8.99 28.98 20.55
C PRO A 161 -9.64 29.76 21.70
N GLY A 162 -9.71 29.15 22.89
CA GLY A 162 -10.01 29.86 24.13
C GLY A 162 -8.76 30.58 24.64
N PHE A 163 -8.62 31.88 24.32
CA PHE A 163 -7.65 32.76 24.97
C PHE A 163 -8.07 33.00 26.42
N GLU A 164 -7.37 32.41 27.39
CA GLU A 164 -7.43 32.81 28.79
C GLU A 164 -6.48 33.99 29.02
N ASP A 165 -7.05 35.20 29.08
CA ASP A 165 -6.36 36.37 29.65
C ASP A 165 -6.47 36.31 31.18
N ASP A 166 -5.35 36.07 31.86
CA ASP A 166 -5.19 36.32 33.30
C ASP A 166 -4.03 37.31 33.54
N PRO A 167 -4.30 38.56 33.94
CA PRO A 167 -3.31 39.40 34.56
C PRO A 167 -3.46 39.37 36.07
N LYS A 168 -2.48 38.73 36.72
CA LYS A 168 -2.22 38.84 38.15
C LYS A 168 -2.09 40.31 38.58
N GLN A 169 -2.72 40.56 39.72
CA GLN A 169 -2.76 41.81 40.47
C GLN A 169 -1.37 42.38 40.81
N SER A 170 -1.25 43.70 40.75
CA SER A 170 -0.65 44.49 41.84
C SER A 170 -1.15 45.93 41.82
#